data_AF-A0A4Q1CVY0-F1
#
_entry.id   AF-A0A4Q1CVY0-F1
#
_cell.length_a   1.000
_cell.length_b   1.000
_cell.length_c   1.000
_cell.angle_alpha   90.00
_cell.angle_beta   90.00
_cell.angle_gamma   90.00
#
_symmetry.space_group_name_H-M   'P 1'
#
loop_
_entity.id
_entity.type
_entity.pdbx_description
1 polymer ?
#
loop_
_entity_poly.entity_id
_entity_poly.type
_entity_poly.pdbx_seq_one_letter_code
_entity_poly.pdbx_strand_id
1 'polypeptide(L)'
;MTSEITEILDRLRACEAVLEMHRGYLKAMEYALRVSFLTHQDPGVLLDTWTRLLPSIAQSHERDGGQEFAAAFQQSLTVLTEQIGAECNMP
;
A
#
# COMPACT_ATOMS: atom_id res chain seq x y z
N MET A 1 5.33 27.28 -28.08
CA MET A 1 4.22 27.55 -27.14
C MET A 1 3.29 26.38 -26.93
N THR A 2 2.39 25.99 -27.86
CA THR A 2 1.43 24.90 -27.57
C THR A 2 2.12 23.55 -27.32
N SER A 3 3.18 23.24 -28.07
CA SER A 3 3.97 22.01 -27.88
C SER A 3 4.66 21.93 -26.51
N GLU A 4 5.21 23.05 -26.03
CA GLU A 4 5.91 23.11 -24.73
C GLU A 4 4.92 23.00 -23.56
N ILE A 5 3.73 23.59 -23.70
CA ILE A 5 2.65 23.46 -22.71
C ILE A 5 2.16 22.01 -22.63
N THR A 6 1.96 21.34 -23.77
CA THR A 6 1.58 19.92 -23.79
C THR A 6 2.64 19.05 -23.14
N GLU A 7 3.93 19.27 -23.45
CA GLU A 7 5.03 18.51 -22.82
C GLU A 7 5.05 18.69 -21.29
N ILE A 8 4.84 19.92 -20.80
CA ILE A 8 4.79 20.19 -19.36
C ILE A 8 3.60 19.48 -18.72
N LEU A 9 2.42 19.50 -19.35
CA LEU A 9 1.23 18.82 -18.83
C LEU A 9 1.42 17.31 -18.76
N ASP A 10 2.05 16.71 -19.77
CA ASP A 10 2.30 15.27 -19.79
C ASP A 10 3.31 14.86 -18.70
N ARG A 11 4.37 15.66 -18.52
CA ARG A 11 5.33 15.47 -17.42
C ARG A 11 4.69 15.63 -16.04
N LEU A 12 3.77 16.58 -15.89
CA LEU A 12 3.05 16.80 -14.64
C LEU A 12 2.16 15.60 -14.31
N ARG A 13 1.37 15.11 -15.28
CA ARG A 13 0.53 13.92 -15.12
C ARG A 13 1.33 12.67 -14.76
N ALA A 14 2.48 12.48 -15.41
CA ALA A 14 3.38 11.39 -15.09
C ALA A 14 3.92 11.50 -13.65
N CYS A 15 4.25 12.72 -13.20
CA CYS A 15 4.68 12.98 -11.82
C CYS A 15 3.57 12.67 -10.82
N GLU A 16 2.35 13.13 -11.08
CA GLU A 16 1.17 12.89 -10.24
C GLU A 16 0.87 11.39 -10.10
N ALA A 17 0.92 10.64 -11.21
CA ALA A 17 0.74 9.19 -11.20
C ALA A 17 1.79 8.47 -10.33
N VAL A 18 3.06 8.86 -10.43
CA VAL A 18 4.15 8.29 -9.61
C VAL A 18 3.97 8.64 -8.13
N LEU A 19 3.53 9.86 -7.81
CA LEU A 19 3.25 10.27 -6.43
C LEU A 19 2.10 9.46 -5.83
N GLU A 20 1.02 9.24 -6.59
CA GLU A 20 -0.11 8.43 -6.13
C GLU A 20 0.30 6.95 -5.91
N MET A 21 1.12 6.37 -6.79
CA MET A 21 1.70 5.03 -6.55
C MET A 21 2.50 4.98 -5.25
N HIS A 22 3.43 5.92 -5.05
CA HIS A 22 4.23 5.98 -3.83
C HIS A 22 3.38 6.20 -2.57
N ARG A 23 2.33 7.03 -2.66
CA ARG A 23 1.36 7.21 -1.57
C ARG A 23 0.69 5.87 -1.23
N GLY A 24 0.34 5.06 -2.23
CA GLY A 24 -0.23 3.72 -2.05
C GLY A 24 0.73 2.78 -1.33
N TYR A 25 1.98 2.69 -1.80
CA TYR A 25 3.03 1.88 -1.16
C TYR A 25 3.24 2.27 0.31
N LEU A 26 3.44 3.57 0.58
CA LEU A 26 3.68 4.06 1.93
C LEU A 26 2.50 3.79 2.85
N LYS A 27 1.26 3.90 2.35
CA LYS A 27 0.08 3.65 3.17
C LYS A 27 -0.04 2.20 3.60
N ALA A 28 0.29 1.26 2.71
CA ALA A 28 0.30 -0.16 3.06
C ALA A 28 1.39 -0.47 4.11
N MET A 29 2.59 0.09 3.93
CA MET A 29 3.69 -0.03 4.89
C MET A 29 3.35 0.55 6.27
N GLU A 30 2.65 1.68 6.31
CA GLU A 30 2.16 2.30 7.56
C GLU A 30 1.27 1.32 8.34
N TYR A 31 0.36 0.62 7.67
CA TYR A 31 -0.49 -0.37 8.33
C TYR A 31 0.31 -1.59 8.80
N ALA A 32 1.20 -2.13 7.97
CA ALA A 32 2.02 -3.28 8.37
C ALA A 32 2.85 -2.95 9.62
N LEU A 33 3.52 -1.78 9.64
CA LEU A 33 4.28 -1.33 10.80
C LEU A 33 3.41 -1.22 12.05
N ARG A 34 2.21 -0.63 11.95
CA ARG A 34 1.29 -0.54 13.09
C ARG A 34 0.93 -1.90 13.64
N VAL A 35 0.60 -2.86 12.77
CA VAL A 35 0.24 -4.20 13.20
C VAL A 35 1.45 -4.89 13.83
N SER A 36 2.64 -4.82 13.22
CA SER A 36 3.88 -5.35 13.81
C SER A 36 4.17 -4.78 15.21
N PHE A 37 3.94 -3.49 15.43
CA PHE A 37 4.10 -2.89 16.77
C PHE A 37 3.03 -3.36 17.76
N LEU A 38 1.77 -3.44 17.34
CA LEU A 38 0.65 -3.87 18.18
C LEU A 38 0.80 -5.32 18.64
N THR A 39 1.39 -6.18 17.81
CA THR A 39 1.59 -7.60 18.11
C THR A 39 2.95 -7.89 18.74
N HIS A 40 3.73 -6.86 19.09
CA HIS A 40 5.11 -7.01 19.60
C HIS A 40 5.99 -7.91 18.72
N GLN A 41 5.75 -7.92 17.40
CA GLN A 41 6.45 -8.78 16.44
C GLN A 41 6.32 -10.28 16.69
N ASP A 42 5.32 -10.73 17.48
CA ASP A 42 4.98 -12.15 17.58
C ASP A 42 4.40 -12.63 16.23
N PRO A 43 5.03 -13.60 15.54
CA PRO A 43 4.60 -14.00 14.20
C PRO A 43 3.16 -14.52 14.16
N GLY A 44 2.78 -15.38 15.11
CA GLY A 44 1.44 -15.99 15.13
C GLY A 44 0.35 -14.96 15.35
N VAL A 45 0.57 -14.03 16.29
CA VAL A 45 -0.36 -12.94 16.58
C VAL A 45 -0.36 -11.88 15.46
N LEU A 46 0.79 -11.62 14.85
CA LEU A 46 0.96 -10.72 13.71
C LEU A 46 0.09 -11.15 12.52
N LEU A 47 0.20 -12.41 12.08
CA LEU A 47 -0.55 -12.90 10.93
C LEU A 47 -2.06 -12.92 11.18
N ASP A 48 -2.50 -13.35 12.38
CA ASP A 48 -3.94 -13.33 12.73
C ASP A 48 -4.49 -11.90 12.75
N THR A 49 -3.77 -10.98 13.40
CA THR A 49 -4.19 -9.58 13.51
C THR A 49 -4.19 -8.90 12.14
N TRP A 50 -3.15 -9.12 11.32
CA TRP A 50 -3.04 -8.60 9.95
C TRP A 50 -4.22 -9.05 9.09
N THR A 51 -4.48 -10.37 9.05
CA THR A 51 -5.55 -10.95 8.22
C THR A 51 -6.93 -10.45 8.65
N ARG A 52 -7.15 -10.26 9.96
CA ARG A 52 -8.42 -9.74 10.49
C ARG A 52 -8.66 -8.26 10.14
N LEU A 53 -7.60 -7.46 10.07
CA LEU A 53 -7.69 -6.03 9.78
C LEU A 53 -7.71 -5.72 8.28
N LEU A 54 -7.14 -6.59 7.44
CA LEU A 54 -7.00 -6.38 6.00
C LEU A 54 -8.29 -5.89 5.29
N PRO A 55 -9.48 -6.47 5.55
CA PRO A 55 -10.72 -6.02 4.90
C PRO A 55 -11.09 -4.59 5.29
N SER A 56 -10.93 -4.23 6.57
CA SER A 56 -11.21 -2.87 7.06
C SER A 56 -10.20 -1.86 6.53
N ILE A 57 -8.94 -2.26 6.39
CA ILE A 57 -7.88 -1.47 5.78
C ILE A 57 -8.23 -1.19 4.31
N ALA A 58 -8.57 -2.22 3.52
CA ALA A 58 -8.96 -2.05 2.13
C ALA A 58 -10.19 -1.14 1.99
N GLN A 59 -11.22 -1.37 2.81
CA GLN A 59 -12.45 -0.59 2.80
C GLN A 59 -12.23 0.90 3.12
N SER A 60 -11.32 1.19 4.06
CA SER A 60 -11.01 2.57 4.47
C SER A 60 -10.42 3.42 3.34
N HIS A 61 -9.87 2.78 2.30
CA HIS A 61 -9.18 3.44 1.19
C HIS A 61 -9.87 3.22 -0.16
N GLU A 62 -11.07 2.64 -0.20
CA GLU A 62 -11.83 2.42 -1.44
C GLU A 62 -12.12 3.71 -2.23
N ARG A 63 -12.16 4.85 -1.53
CA ARG A 63 -12.43 6.18 -2.11
C ARG A 63 -11.25 7.12 -2.00
N ASP A 64 -10.12 6.64 -1.49
CA ASP A 64 -8.91 7.44 -1.34
C ASP A 64 -8.11 7.39 -2.64
N GLY A 65 -7.66 8.56 -3.13
CA GLY A 65 -6.71 8.67 -4.23
C GLY A 65 -7.24 8.29 -5.63
N GLY A 66 -6.32 8.30 -6.60
CA GLY A 66 -6.55 7.88 -7.98
C GLY A 66 -6.42 6.37 -8.19
N GLN A 67 -6.62 5.90 -9.43
CA GLN A 67 -6.47 4.48 -9.78
C GLN A 67 -5.06 3.95 -9.47
N GLU A 68 -4.05 4.80 -9.64
CA GLU A 68 -2.64 4.53 -9.39
C GLU A 68 -2.38 4.25 -7.91
N PHE A 69 -2.98 5.05 -7.02
CA PHE A 69 -2.92 4.82 -5.59
C PHE A 69 -3.58 3.50 -5.22
N ALA A 70 -4.81 3.26 -5.70
CA ALA A 70 -5.56 2.05 -5.36
C ALA A 70 -4.83 0.78 -5.83
N ALA A 71 -4.28 0.80 -7.05
CA ALA A 71 -3.49 -0.30 -7.59
C ALA A 71 -2.22 -0.57 -6.78
N ALA A 72 -1.42 0.47 -6.51
CA ALA A 72 -0.20 0.33 -5.72
C ALA A 72 -0.51 -0.12 -4.29
N PHE A 73 -1.55 0.42 -3.66
CA PHE A 73 -1.97 0.04 -2.31
C PHE A 73 -2.38 -1.42 -2.24
N GLN A 74 -3.25 -1.89 -3.14
CA GLN A 74 -3.68 -3.29 -3.19
C GLN A 74 -2.51 -4.24 -3.46
N GLN A 75 -1.66 -3.92 -4.45
CA GLN A 75 -0.47 -4.71 -4.73
C GLN A 75 0.44 -4.83 -3.50
N SER A 76 0.62 -3.73 -2.77
CA SER A 76 1.44 -3.71 -1.55
C SER A 76 0.85 -4.58 -0.45
N LEU A 77 -0.46 -4.49 -0.22
CA LEU A 77 -1.15 -5.33 0.76
C LEU A 77 -1.01 -6.81 0.44
N THR A 78 -1.09 -7.19 -0.85
CA THR A 78 -0.83 -8.57 -1.29
C THR A 78 0.58 -9.02 -0.94
N VAL A 79 1.60 -8.25 -1.35
CA VAL A 79 3.01 -8.59 -1.08
C VAL A 79 3.29 -8.69 0.42
N LEU A 80 2.78 -7.76 1.22
CA LEU A 80 2.97 -7.78 2.67
C LEU A 80 2.29 -8.98 3.32
N THR A 81 1.11 -9.38 2.82
CA THR A 81 0.40 -10.58 3.30
C THR A 81 1.22 -11.84 3.03
N GLU A 82 1.80 -11.95 1.84
CA GLU A 82 2.68 -13.07 1.47
C GLU A 82 3.93 -13.12 2.36
N GLN A 83 4.57 -11.97 2.61
CA GLN A 83 5.78 -11.86 3.43
C GLN A 83 5.53 -12.21 4.90
N ILE A 84 4.49 -11.63 5.50
CA ILE A 84 4.09 -11.92 6.90
C ILE A 84 3.74 -13.41 7.06
N GLY A 85 3.02 -13.98 6.08
CA GLY A 85 2.67 -15.40 6.09
C GLY A 85 3.87 -16.33 5.93
N ALA A 86 4.86 -15.95 5.13
CA ALA A 86 6.09 -16.73 4.95
C ALA A 86 6.93 -16.79 6.24
N GLU A 87 7.05 -15.68 6.97
CA GLU A 87 7.77 -15.63 8.25
C GLU A 87 7.13 -16.51 9.33
N CYS A 88 5.81 -16.64 9.36
CA CYS A 88 5.10 -17.49 10.32
C CYS A 88 5.28 -18.99 10.08
N ASN A 89 5.62 -19.40 8.85
CA ASN A 89 5.79 -20.80 8.46
C ASN A 89 7.25 -21.27 8.57
N MET A 90 8.16 -20.43 9.09
CA MET A 90 9.54 -20.81 9.37
C MET A 90 9.60 -21.66 10.65
N PRO A 91 10.23 -22.84 10.62
CA PRO A 91 10.29 -23.76 11.77
C PRO A 91 11.15 -23.26 12.94
#